data_AF-A0A6J1PHX2-F1
#
_entry.id   AF-A0A6J1PHX2-F1
#
_cell.length_a   1.000
_cell.length_b   1.000
_cell.length_c   1.000
_cell.angle_alpha   90.00
_cell.angle_beta   90.00
_cell.angle_gamma   90.00
#
_symmetry.space_group_name_H-M   'P 1'
#
loop_
_entity.id
_entity.type
_entity.pdbx_description
1 polymer ?
#
loop_
_entity_poly.entity_id
_entity_poly.type
_entity_poly.pdbx_seq_one_letter_code
_entity_poly.pdbx_strand_id
1 'polypeptide(L)'
;MFDEIRYELNGVEIDRNRNVGITSTIKNYVSLSYNDSQLMRNAGWDVTSSIPEGYFNFCVPLKLLLGFCEDYKRVWRMPHVTLNEVNKLSMLRALESGRYLSVSFRSWDLYEYPMLQSTTKHSWAVKTATQLEKPRYVIFALQTGRKNIMSQNVSVFDDCNLTNVKLYLNSEFYPYDDMNLDF
;
A
#
# COMPACT_ATOMS: atom_id res chain seq x y z
N MET A 1 12.82 -15.80 -9.65
CA MET A 1 12.90 -14.53 -8.90
C MET A 1 13.02 -14.77 -7.40
N PHE A 2 12.07 -15.48 -6.76
CA PHE A 2 12.20 -15.88 -5.35
C PHE A 2 11.84 -17.36 -5.17
N ASP A 3 12.71 -18.11 -4.51
CA ASP A 3 12.46 -19.51 -4.11
C ASP A 3 11.54 -19.56 -2.88
N GLU A 4 11.67 -18.58 -1.99
CA GLU A 4 10.86 -18.49 -0.77
C GLU A 4 10.69 -17.03 -0.32
N ILE A 5 9.53 -16.74 0.25
CA ILE A 5 9.24 -15.50 0.98
C ILE A 5 8.64 -15.86 2.34
N ARG A 6 9.12 -15.20 3.40
CA ARG A 6 8.60 -15.35 4.76
C ARG A 6 8.32 -13.99 5.35
N TYR A 7 7.21 -13.89 6.06
CA TYR A 7 6.85 -12.75 6.87
C TYR A 7 6.86 -13.16 8.34
N GLU A 8 7.74 -12.54 9.11
CA GLU A 8 7.90 -12.77 10.54
C GLU A 8 7.63 -11.46 11.30
N LEU A 9 6.84 -11.55 12.38
CA LEU A 9 6.57 -10.43 13.28
C LEU A 9 7.06 -10.82 14.69
N ASN A 10 7.98 -10.04 15.25
CA ASN A 10 8.60 -10.32 16.55
C ASN A 10 9.23 -11.73 16.65
N GLY A 11 9.82 -12.22 15.56
CA GLY A 11 10.41 -13.57 15.48
C GLY A 11 9.41 -14.72 15.36
N VAL A 12 8.12 -14.42 15.19
CA VAL A 12 7.08 -15.41 14.91
C VAL A 12 6.76 -15.39 13.42
N GLU A 13 6.86 -16.54 12.75
CA GLU A 13 6.45 -16.71 11.35
C GLU A 13 4.92 -16.55 11.25
N ILE A 14 4.49 -15.52 10.52
CA ILE A 14 3.08 -15.19 10.27
C ILE A 14 2.63 -15.78 8.94
N ASP A 15 3.51 -15.76 7.92
CA ASP A 15 3.22 -16.35 6.62
C ASP A 15 4.52 -16.78 5.92
N ARG A 16 4.42 -17.84 5.11
CA ARG A 16 5.53 -18.40 4.34
C ARG A 16 5.01 -19.00 3.04
N ASN A 17 5.64 -18.60 1.95
CA ASN A 17 5.34 -19.13 0.62
C ASN A 17 6.63 -19.57 -0.08
N ARG A 18 6.60 -20.76 -0.69
CA ARG A 18 7.69 -21.34 -1.49
C ARG A 18 7.30 -21.35 -2.96
N ASN A 19 8.29 -21.37 -3.86
CA ASN A 19 8.08 -21.28 -5.30
C ASN A 19 7.21 -20.07 -5.66
N VAL A 20 7.50 -18.95 -5.02
CA VAL A 20 6.63 -17.77 -4.93
C VAL A 20 6.07 -17.37 -6.29
N GLY A 21 6.90 -17.39 -7.34
CA GLY A 21 6.47 -17.05 -8.69
C GLY A 21 5.40 -17.99 -9.26
N ILE A 22 5.53 -19.31 -9.05
CA ILE A 22 4.57 -20.30 -9.57
C ILE A 22 3.29 -20.26 -8.73
N THR A 23 3.42 -20.27 -7.40
CA THR A 23 2.26 -20.30 -6.50
C THR A 23 1.43 -19.02 -6.59
N SER A 24 2.07 -17.84 -6.65
CA SER A 24 1.36 -16.58 -6.87
C SER A 24 0.66 -16.54 -8.23
N THR A 25 1.31 -17.05 -9.29
CA THR A 25 0.75 -17.05 -10.65
C THR A 25 -0.51 -17.92 -10.71
N ILE A 26 -0.45 -19.14 -10.19
CA ILE A 26 -1.60 -20.06 -10.17
C ILE A 26 -2.75 -19.46 -9.35
N LYS A 27 -2.44 -18.95 -8.15
CA LYS A 27 -3.41 -18.31 -7.27
C LYS A 27 -4.11 -17.17 -8.00
N ASN A 28 -3.34 -16.23 -8.54
CA ASN A 28 -3.85 -15.07 -9.27
C ASN A 28 -4.68 -15.47 -10.50
N TYR A 29 -4.27 -16.50 -11.23
CA TYR A 29 -5.03 -16.98 -12.38
C TYR A 29 -6.43 -17.47 -11.99
N VAL A 30 -6.57 -18.09 -10.81
CA VAL A 30 -7.85 -18.64 -10.32
C VAL A 30 -8.67 -17.60 -9.55
N SER A 31 -8.04 -16.68 -8.82
CA SER A 31 -8.72 -15.83 -7.84
C SER A 31 -8.83 -14.35 -8.23
N LEU A 32 -8.13 -13.87 -9.25
CA LEU A 32 -8.21 -12.44 -9.62
C LEU A 32 -9.59 -12.12 -10.20
N SER A 33 -10.23 -11.12 -9.60
CA SER A 33 -11.37 -10.46 -10.24
C SER A 33 -10.91 -9.65 -11.46
N TYR A 34 -11.86 -9.30 -12.34
CA TYR A 34 -11.56 -8.40 -13.47
C TYR A 34 -11.08 -7.02 -12.99
N ASN A 35 -11.53 -6.54 -11.83
CA ASN A 35 -11.02 -5.30 -11.22
C ASN A 35 -9.56 -5.46 -10.76
N ASP A 36 -9.23 -6.59 -10.12
CA ASP A 36 -7.87 -6.85 -9.66
C ASP A 36 -6.90 -7.01 -10.82
N SER A 37 -7.30 -7.62 -11.94
CA SER A 37 -6.41 -7.79 -13.09
C SER A 37 -5.98 -6.44 -13.70
N GLN A 38 -6.86 -5.42 -13.70
CA GLN A 38 -6.49 -4.07 -14.13
C GLN A 38 -5.49 -3.40 -13.18
N LEU A 39 -5.64 -3.60 -11.87
CA LEU A 39 -4.67 -3.13 -10.86
C LEU A 39 -3.30 -3.81 -11.02
N MET A 40 -3.27 -5.06 -11.50
CA MET A 40 -2.04 -5.86 -11.66
C MET A 40 -1.27 -5.59 -12.95
N ARG A 41 -1.72 -4.68 -13.83
CA ARG A 41 -0.96 -4.30 -15.03
C ARG A 41 0.42 -3.74 -14.69
N ASN A 42 0.54 -2.97 -13.60
CA ASN A 42 1.81 -2.43 -13.10
C ASN A 42 2.76 -3.51 -12.54
N ALA A 43 2.24 -4.71 -12.26
CA ALA A 43 3.02 -5.88 -11.87
C ALA A 43 3.45 -6.74 -13.06
N GLY A 44 3.17 -6.29 -14.30
CA GLY A 44 3.43 -7.04 -15.52
C GLY A 44 2.40 -8.13 -15.80
N TRP A 45 1.24 -8.11 -15.12
CA TRP A 45 0.16 -9.07 -15.35
C TRP A 45 -0.75 -8.62 -16.50
N ASP A 46 -0.17 -8.52 -17.70
CA ASP A 46 -0.90 -8.23 -18.94
C ASP A 46 -0.65 -9.37 -19.94
N VAL A 47 -1.74 -10.02 -20.38
CA VAL A 47 -1.71 -11.15 -21.33
C VAL A 47 -1.28 -10.69 -22.73
N THR A 48 -1.29 -9.37 -22.99
CA THR A 48 -1.09 -8.79 -24.33
C THR A 48 0.25 -8.10 -24.54
N SER A 49 1.09 -7.96 -23.50
CA SER A 49 2.37 -7.26 -23.63
C SER A 49 3.49 -8.18 -24.13
N SER A 50 4.13 -7.79 -25.24
CA SER A 50 5.46 -8.29 -25.60
C SER A 50 6.44 -7.96 -24.47
N ILE A 51 7.22 -8.95 -24.05
CA ILE A 51 8.28 -8.73 -23.05
C ILE A 51 9.28 -7.75 -23.70
N PRO A 52 9.44 -6.52 -23.19
CA PRO A 52 10.40 -5.60 -23.76
C PRO A 52 11.80 -6.18 -23.56
N GLU A 53 12.61 -6.28 -24.62
CA GLU A 53 14.03 -6.58 -24.46
C GLU A 53 14.69 -5.40 -23.73
N GLY A 54 15.18 -5.64 -22.51
CA GLY A 54 15.87 -4.62 -21.72
C GLY A 54 15.67 -4.76 -20.21
N TYR A 55 16.11 -3.74 -19.47
CA TYR A 55 15.87 -3.62 -18.04
C TYR A 55 14.46 -3.09 -17.80
N PHE A 56 13.70 -3.76 -16.94
CA PHE A 56 12.35 -3.35 -16.57
C PHE A 56 12.22 -3.24 -15.05
N ASN A 57 11.41 -2.28 -14.61
CA ASN A 57 11.02 -2.10 -13.22
C ASN A 57 9.51 -2.32 -13.13
N PHE A 58 9.08 -3.11 -12.16
CA PHE A 58 7.67 -3.40 -11.93
C PHE A 58 7.38 -3.45 -10.43
N CYS A 59 6.14 -3.18 -10.06
CA CYS A 59 5.70 -3.18 -8.66
C CYS A 59 4.77 -4.38 -8.44
N VAL A 60 5.18 -5.33 -7.60
CA VAL A 60 4.36 -6.51 -7.26
C VAL A 60 3.68 -6.26 -5.91
N PRO A 61 2.34 -6.21 -5.86
CA PRO A 61 1.63 -6.12 -4.59
C PRO A 61 1.86 -7.38 -3.73
N LEU A 62 2.18 -7.20 -2.45
CA LEU A 62 2.47 -8.31 -1.54
C LEU A 62 1.30 -9.30 -1.38
N LYS A 63 0.05 -8.85 -1.59
CA LYS A 63 -1.15 -9.73 -1.61
C LYS A 63 -1.06 -10.86 -2.64
N LEU A 64 -0.26 -10.66 -3.70
CA LEU A 64 -0.02 -11.70 -4.70
C LEU A 64 0.94 -12.78 -4.17
N LEU A 65 1.89 -12.39 -3.33
CA LEU A 65 2.99 -13.25 -2.89
C LEU A 65 2.69 -13.95 -1.56
N LEU A 66 1.94 -13.28 -0.68
CA LEU A 66 1.65 -13.70 0.69
C LEU A 66 0.13 -13.75 0.90
N GLY A 67 -0.37 -14.86 1.43
CA GLY A 67 -1.79 -15.04 1.75
C GLY A 67 -2.25 -14.10 2.86
N PHE A 68 -1.40 -13.87 3.87
CA PHE A 68 -1.66 -12.88 4.93
C PHE A 68 -1.96 -11.49 4.37
N CYS A 69 -1.35 -11.13 3.24
CA CYS A 69 -1.50 -9.81 2.65
C CYS A 69 -2.82 -9.59 1.89
N GLU A 70 -3.69 -10.60 1.76
CA GLU A 70 -4.99 -10.44 1.09
C GLU A 70 -5.94 -9.52 1.85
N ASP A 71 -6.05 -9.73 3.17
CA ASP A 71 -6.88 -8.91 4.05
C ASP A 71 -6.09 -7.77 4.71
N TYR A 72 -4.79 -7.70 4.41
CA TYR A 72 -3.90 -6.72 5.02
C TYR A 72 -4.04 -5.37 4.33
N LYS A 73 -4.81 -4.48 4.96
CA LYS A 73 -5.04 -3.11 4.48
C LYS A 73 -3.86 -2.15 4.67
N ARG A 74 -2.69 -2.67 5.06
CA ARG A 74 -1.48 -1.88 5.29
C ARG A 74 -0.59 -1.88 4.06
N VAL A 75 -0.33 -0.68 3.53
CA VAL A 75 0.62 -0.49 2.43
C VAL A 75 2.02 -0.30 3.01
N TRP A 76 2.96 -1.11 2.55
CA TRP A 76 4.37 -1.01 2.93
C TRP A 76 5.14 -0.29 1.83
N ARG A 77 5.74 0.86 2.18
CA ARG A 77 6.63 1.57 1.27
C ARG A 77 8.07 1.34 1.71
N MET A 78 8.75 0.41 1.04
CA MET A 78 10.19 0.19 1.25
C MET A 78 10.99 1.19 0.40
N PRO A 79 11.92 1.96 0.99
CA PRO A 79 12.74 2.86 0.21
C PRO A 79 13.62 2.06 -0.75
N HIS A 80 13.69 2.49 -2.01
CA HIS A 80 14.67 1.98 -2.96
C HIS A 80 16.03 2.59 -2.63
N VAL A 81 16.92 1.82 -2.02
CA VAL A 81 18.26 2.26 -1.62
C VAL A 81 19.27 1.71 -2.62
N THR A 82 19.90 2.59 -3.39
CA THR A 82 21.06 2.23 -4.22
C THR A 82 22.33 2.49 -3.42
N LEU A 83 23.22 1.49 -3.40
CA LEU A 83 24.52 1.62 -2.78
C LEU A 83 25.50 2.23 -3.78
N ASN A 84 26.43 3.04 -3.28
CA ASN A 84 27.60 3.40 -4.07
C ASN A 84 28.50 2.16 -4.27
N GLU A 85 29.35 2.18 -5.30
CA GLU A 85 30.21 1.02 -5.64
C GLU A 85 31.15 0.64 -4.50
N VAL A 86 31.56 1.60 -3.67
CA VAL A 86 32.40 1.38 -2.48
C VAL A 86 31.69 0.51 -1.43
N ASN A 87 30.41 0.75 -1.16
CA ASN A 87 29.64 0.03 -0.16
C ASN A 87 29.03 -1.27 -0.70
N LYS A 88 28.87 -1.39 -2.02
CA LYS A 88 28.24 -2.54 -2.69
C LYS A 88 28.91 -3.87 -2.32
N LEU A 89 30.24 -3.92 -2.38
CA LEU A 89 30.98 -5.15 -2.09
C LEU A 89 30.92 -5.54 -0.60
N SER A 90 30.90 -4.55 0.29
CA SER A 90 30.70 -4.78 1.73
C SER A 90 29.30 -5.30 2.05
N MET A 91 28.28 -4.79 1.36
CA MET A 91 26.90 -5.23 1.53
C MET A 91 26.67 -6.62 0.95
N LEU A 92 27.27 -6.96 -0.19
CA LEU A 92 27.22 -8.31 -0.75
C LEU A 92 27.79 -9.36 0.23
N ARG A 93 28.95 -9.07 0.83
CA ARG A 93 29.53 -9.94 1.87
C ARG A 93 28.64 -10.06 3.11
N ALA A 94 27.98 -8.97 3.52
CA ALA A 94 27.05 -9.00 4.64
C ALA A 94 25.82 -9.88 4.34
N LEU A 95 25.30 -9.83 3.11
CA LEU A 95 24.20 -10.68 2.65
C LEU A 95 24.62 -12.15 2.59
N GLU A 96 25.80 -12.46 2.04
CA GLU A 96 26.35 -13.83 1.98
C GLU A 96 26.58 -14.43 3.37
N SER A 97 26.95 -13.60 4.35
CA SER A 97 27.13 -14.05 5.74
C SER A 97 25.83 -14.40 6.46
N GLY A 98 24.66 -14.21 5.83
CA GLY A 98 23.35 -14.51 6.42
C GLY A 98 22.95 -13.58 7.57
N ARG A 99 23.61 -12.42 7.70
CA ARG A 99 23.31 -11.45 8.77
C ARG A 99 21.99 -10.74 8.50
N TYR A 100 21.17 -10.61 9.54
CA TYR A 100 19.95 -9.82 9.48
C TYR A 100 20.27 -8.34 9.28
N LEU A 101 19.59 -7.71 8.31
CA LEU A 101 19.65 -6.27 8.05
C LEU A 101 18.43 -5.60 8.66
N SER A 102 18.65 -4.69 9.61
CA SER A 102 17.57 -3.84 10.11
C SER A 102 17.30 -2.74 9.09
N VAL A 103 16.07 -2.72 8.55
CA VAL A 103 15.62 -1.72 7.58
C VAL A 103 14.43 -0.97 8.17
N SER A 104 14.51 0.35 8.21
CA SER A 104 13.37 1.19 8.58
C SER A 104 12.33 1.21 7.45
N PHE A 105 11.05 1.04 7.79
CA PHE A 105 9.94 1.09 6.83
C PHE A 105 8.88 2.12 7.26
N ARG A 106 8.00 2.47 6.33
CA ARG A 106 6.77 3.22 6.62
C ARG A 106 5.56 2.34 6.30
N SER A 107 4.65 2.25 7.26
CA SER A 107 3.32 1.67 7.14
C SER A 107 2.30 2.78 6.84
N TRP A 108 1.28 2.44 6.06
CA TRP A 108 0.09 3.27 5.86
C TRP A 108 -1.14 2.43 6.18
N ASP A 109 -2.00 2.95 7.04
CA ASP A 109 -3.32 2.37 7.30
C ASP A 109 -4.38 3.10 6.46
N LEU A 110 -5.09 2.35 5.61
CA LEU A 110 -6.21 2.88 4.83
C LEU A 110 -7.53 2.55 5.52
N TYR A 111 -8.30 3.58 5.81
CA TYR A 111 -9.68 3.45 6.27
C TYR A 111 -10.61 3.99 5.17
N GLU A 112 -11.70 3.28 4.90
CA GLU A 112 -12.73 3.71 3.94
C GLU A 112 -14.03 3.95 4.71
N TYR A 113 -14.67 5.10 4.46
CA TYR A 113 -16.02 5.37 4.92
C TYR A 113 -16.99 5.29 3.73
N PRO A 114 -17.68 4.15 3.55
CA PRO A 114 -18.25 3.77 2.26
C PRO A 114 -19.51 4.55 1.85
N MET A 115 -20.20 5.19 2.79
CA MET A 115 -21.42 5.96 2.54
C MET A 115 -21.47 7.19 3.43
N LEU A 116 -21.38 8.37 2.81
CA LEU A 116 -21.63 9.64 3.46
C LEU A 116 -23.15 9.90 3.47
N GLN A 117 -23.69 10.33 4.60
CA GLN A 117 -25.09 10.74 4.68
C GLN A 117 -25.29 12.08 3.94
N SER A 118 -26.52 12.39 3.51
CA SER A 118 -26.82 13.69 2.90
C SER A 118 -26.91 14.79 3.97
N THR A 119 -25.77 15.12 4.58
CA THR A 119 -25.67 16.22 5.56
C THR A 119 -24.45 17.08 5.25
N THR A 120 -24.46 18.31 5.76
CA THR A 120 -23.38 19.30 5.52
C THR A 120 -22.19 19.14 6.48
N LYS A 121 -22.31 18.26 7.50
CA LYS A 121 -21.27 18.04 8.50
C LYS A 121 -21.17 16.56 8.84
N HIS A 122 -19.95 16.03 8.76
CA HIS A 122 -19.66 14.64 9.06
C HIS A 122 -18.53 14.52 10.07
N SER A 123 -18.65 13.55 10.97
CA SER A 123 -17.61 13.17 11.91
C SER A 123 -17.36 11.67 11.75
N TRP A 124 -16.10 11.31 11.55
CA TRP A 124 -15.67 9.94 11.34
C TRP A 124 -14.60 9.56 12.35
N ALA A 125 -14.93 8.62 13.24
CA ALA A 125 -13.99 8.10 14.21
C ALA A 125 -13.12 7.01 13.58
N VAL A 126 -11.83 7.28 13.45
CA VAL A 126 -10.82 6.32 12.96
C VAL A 126 -10.10 5.72 14.17
N LYS A 127 -10.19 4.40 14.35
CA LYS A 127 -9.46 3.67 15.40
C LYS A 127 -8.08 3.28 14.88
N THR A 128 -7.03 3.98 15.28
CA THR A 128 -5.64 3.61 14.98
C THR A 128 -5.18 2.45 15.89
N ALA A 129 -4.39 1.50 15.36
CA ALA A 129 -3.90 0.36 16.14
C ALA A 129 -2.55 0.65 16.83
N THR A 130 -2.42 0.12 18.06
CA THR A 130 -1.22 0.03 18.94
C THR A 130 -0.39 1.31 19.20
N GLN A 131 -0.21 1.65 20.48
CA GLN A 131 0.51 2.84 20.99
C GLN A 131 1.99 2.95 20.58
N LEU A 132 2.56 1.95 19.90
CA LEU A 132 3.97 1.93 19.54
C LEU A 132 4.30 2.82 18.32
N GLU A 133 3.34 3.03 17.43
CA GLU A 133 3.53 3.80 16.20
C GLU A 133 2.94 5.21 16.35
N LYS A 134 3.76 6.26 16.14
CA LYS A 134 3.31 7.65 16.15
C LYS A 134 2.88 8.08 14.74
N PRO A 135 1.59 8.37 14.48
CA PRO A 135 1.16 8.86 13.17
C PRO A 135 1.83 10.20 12.88
N ARG A 136 2.44 10.32 11.70
CA ARG A 136 3.15 11.54 11.27
C ARG A 136 2.33 12.40 10.30
N TYR A 137 1.50 11.76 9.50
CA TYR A 137 0.68 12.40 8.48
C TYR A 137 -0.71 11.77 8.50
N VAL A 138 -1.73 12.60 8.33
CA VAL A 138 -3.09 12.18 8.03
C VAL A 138 -3.42 12.78 6.67
N ILE A 139 -3.77 11.91 5.72
CA ILE A 139 -4.18 12.30 4.38
C ILE A 139 -5.67 11.98 4.28
N PHE A 140 -6.45 12.99 3.91
CA PHE A 140 -7.87 12.87 3.68
C PHE A 140 -8.14 13.15 2.20
N ALA A 141 -8.98 12.33 1.58
CA ALA A 141 -9.36 12.48 0.19
C ALA A 141 -10.81 12.01 -0.01
N LEU A 142 -11.49 12.63 -0.97
CA LEU A 142 -12.89 12.34 -1.30
C LEU A 142 -13.01 11.86 -2.74
N GLN A 143 -14.03 11.04 -2.99
CA GLN A 143 -14.38 10.55 -4.32
C GLN A 143 -15.90 10.43 -4.44
N THR A 144 -16.45 10.88 -5.57
CA THR A 144 -17.89 10.88 -5.85
C THR A 144 -18.21 9.89 -6.96
N GLY A 145 -19.15 8.98 -6.72
CA GLY A 145 -19.72 8.12 -7.76
C GLY A 145 -18.75 7.14 -8.43
N ARG A 146 -17.55 6.91 -7.89
CA ARG A 146 -16.54 6.02 -8.50
C ARG A 146 -16.65 4.56 -8.06
N LYS A 147 -17.39 4.28 -6.99
CA LYS A 147 -17.50 2.92 -6.44
C LYS A 147 -18.18 2.00 -7.44
N ASN A 148 -17.49 0.94 -7.85
CA ASN A 148 -17.94 -0.05 -8.84
C ASN A 148 -18.15 0.49 -10.27
N ILE A 149 -17.63 1.68 -10.60
CA ILE A 149 -17.69 2.23 -11.97
C ILE A 149 -16.32 2.11 -12.65
N MET A 150 -16.23 1.21 -13.63
CA MET A 150 -14.96 0.85 -14.27
C MET A 150 -14.43 1.88 -15.28
N SER A 151 -15.28 2.78 -15.77
CA SER A 151 -14.90 3.82 -16.74
C SER A 151 -14.23 5.04 -16.12
N GLN A 152 -14.22 5.15 -14.79
CA GLN A 152 -13.72 6.32 -14.08
C GLN A 152 -12.36 6.05 -13.45
N ASN A 153 -11.46 7.04 -13.53
CA ASN A 153 -10.12 6.94 -12.97
C ASN A 153 -10.16 7.03 -11.43
N VAL A 154 -9.77 5.96 -10.75
CA VAL A 154 -9.74 5.85 -9.28
C VAL A 154 -8.59 6.67 -8.65
N SER A 155 -7.62 7.12 -9.43
CA SER A 155 -6.51 7.95 -8.94
C SER A 155 -6.87 9.44 -8.85
N VAL A 156 -8.04 9.84 -9.35
CA VAL A 156 -8.54 11.21 -9.28
C VAL A 156 -9.37 11.37 -8.01
N PHE A 157 -9.09 12.42 -7.26
CA PHE A 157 -9.83 12.82 -6.07
C PHE A 157 -10.69 14.04 -6.39
N ASP A 158 -11.85 14.11 -5.75
CA ASP A 158 -12.76 15.25 -5.88
C ASP A 158 -12.65 16.16 -4.66
N ASP A 159 -12.83 17.45 -4.88
CA ASP A 159 -12.82 18.44 -3.82
C ASP A 159 -14.16 18.52 -3.07
N CYS A 160 -15.24 18.02 -3.70
CA CYS A 160 -16.59 17.91 -3.14
C CYS A 160 -17.14 19.21 -2.50
N ASN A 161 -16.73 20.39 -2.99
CA ASN A 161 -17.07 21.71 -2.43
C ASN A 161 -16.79 21.80 -0.91
N LEU A 162 -15.73 21.13 -0.48
CA LEU A 162 -15.34 21.07 0.92
C LEU A 162 -14.76 22.41 1.35
N THR A 163 -15.40 23.07 2.31
CA THR A 163 -14.92 24.36 2.84
C THR A 163 -13.97 24.18 4.01
N ASN A 164 -14.19 23.17 4.85
CA ASN A 164 -13.47 22.98 6.12
C ASN A 164 -13.25 21.50 6.45
N VAL A 165 -12.05 21.19 6.95
CA VAL A 165 -11.67 19.87 7.52
C VAL A 165 -11.00 20.11 8.86
N LYS A 166 -11.40 19.34 9.88
CA LYS A 166 -10.75 19.36 11.19
C LYS A 166 -10.43 17.94 11.63
N LEU A 167 -9.18 17.72 11.99
CA LEU A 167 -8.67 16.49 12.57
C LEU A 167 -8.67 16.63 14.09
N TYR A 168 -9.45 15.80 14.78
CA TYR A 168 -9.48 15.73 16.23
C TYR A 168 -8.55 14.61 16.69
N LEU A 169 -7.49 14.95 17.42
CA LEU A 169 -6.56 14.00 18.02
C LEU A 169 -6.61 14.17 19.54
N ASN A 170 -7.08 13.13 20.23
CA ASN A 170 -7.35 13.15 21.66
C ASN A 170 -8.34 14.28 22.04
N SER A 171 -7.84 15.40 22.56
CA SER A 171 -8.63 16.57 22.98
C SER A 171 -8.24 17.85 22.23
N GLU A 172 -7.36 17.76 21.24
CA GLU A 172 -6.94 18.87 20.40
C GLU A 172 -7.48 18.70 18.98
N PHE A 173 -7.64 19.80 18.25
CA PHE A 173 -8.10 19.80 16.87
C PHE A 173 -7.18 20.64 15.98
N TYR A 174 -7.02 20.17 14.74
CA TYR A 174 -6.09 20.71 13.78
C TYR A 174 -6.75 20.81 12.39
N PRO A 175 -6.59 21.91 11.65
CA PRO A 175 -6.12 23.22 12.12
C PRO A 175 -7.10 23.86 13.12
N TYR A 176 -6.61 24.82 13.91
CA TYR A 176 -7.44 25.56 14.86
C TYR A 176 -8.48 26.43 14.15
N ASP A 177 -8.02 27.17 13.14
CA ASP A 177 -8.86 28.03 12.33
C ASP A 177 -9.59 27.24 11.23
N ASP A 178 -10.69 27.82 10.77
CA ASP A 178 -11.38 27.33 9.58
C ASP A 178 -10.50 27.60 8.35
N MET A 179 -10.33 26.58 7.52
CA MET A 179 -9.45 26.65 6.35
C MET A 179 -10.04 27.50 5.23
N ASN A 180 -11.37 27.63 5.15
CA ASN A 180 -12.07 28.37 4.08
C ASN A 180 -11.54 28.00 2.70
N LEU A 181 -11.46 26.70 2.42
CA LEU A 181 -10.95 26.18 1.16
C LEU A 181 -11.86 26.60 0.00
N ASP A 182 -11.26 27.14 -1.05
CA ASP A 182 -11.89 27.50 -2.33
C ASP A 182 -11.04 26.86 -3.43
N PHE A 183 -11.45 25.67 -3.86
CA PHE A 183 -10.74 24.83 -4.83
C PHE A 183 -11.04 25.22 -6.27
#